data_AF-A0A7S1PQV6-F1
#
_entry.id   AF-A0A7S1PQV6-F1
#
_cell.length_a   1.000
_cell.length_b   1.000
_cell.length_c   1.000
_cell.angle_alpha   90.00
_cell.angle_beta   90.00
_cell.angle_gamma   90.00
#
_symmetry.space_group_name_H-M   'P 1'
#
loop_
_entity.id
_entity.type
_entity.pdbx_description
1 polymer ?
#
loop_
_entity_poly.entity_id
_entity_poly.type
_entity_poly.pdbx_seq_one_letter_code
_entity_poly.pdbx_strand_id
1 'polypeptide(L)'
;AGGGLDPGEVPLAAVRRELEEELGIQLPPDGQGCRMRLMCVRQTRPVNAVSNIIFFFVALEEENPWLEAFSFADCNGWLAERRRKHRELVASGEFWRLSQAAKEQVSPEQREVQWLPLHVAVAHAYNAMTVDFRPVNAFQREEFARLGRKRRDPMFVTMDVLLTLEDFQSPAALREHCEAVRDAEAEVQRAQWIFDGMSVGEVNAAMERRENFRQYSAWPGAKL
;
A
#
# COMPACT_ATOMS: atom_id res chain seq x y z
N ALA A 1 3.82 3.82 -0.41
CA ALA A 1 4.12 3.98 1.01
C ALA A 1 2.96 3.56 1.86
N GLY A 2 3.27 3.00 3.02
CA GLY A 2 2.31 2.61 4.04
C GLY A 2 2.99 1.78 5.11
N GLY A 3 2.47 1.87 6.33
CA GLY A 3 3.00 1.15 7.47
C GLY A 3 1.98 1.10 8.60
N GLY A 4 2.46 0.73 9.79
CA GLY A 4 1.64 0.67 10.99
C GLY A 4 1.31 2.06 11.55
N LEU A 5 0.29 2.12 12.40
CA LEU A 5 0.04 3.30 13.23
C LEU A 5 0.90 3.20 14.50
N ASP A 6 1.64 4.26 14.80
CA ASP A 6 2.29 4.38 16.10
C ASP A 6 1.26 4.65 17.22
N PRO A 7 1.60 4.38 18.49
CA PRO A 7 0.69 4.64 19.61
C PRO A 7 0.22 6.11 19.66
N GLY A 8 -1.10 6.30 19.49
CA GLY A 8 -1.73 7.63 19.49
C GLY A 8 -1.62 8.38 18.16
N GLU A 9 -1.02 7.79 17.13
CA GLU A 9 -0.90 8.37 15.80
C GLU A 9 -2.24 8.30 15.05
N VAL A 10 -2.62 9.39 14.38
CA VAL A 10 -3.79 9.42 13.50
C VAL A 10 -3.42 8.95 12.09
N PRO A 11 -4.33 8.30 11.33
CA PRO A 11 -3.99 7.73 10.03
C PRO A 11 -3.34 8.68 9.01
N LEU A 12 -3.75 9.96 9.02
CA LEU A 12 -3.16 10.97 8.16
C LEU A 12 -1.71 11.31 8.55
N ALA A 13 -1.38 11.30 9.84
CA ALA A 13 0.00 11.53 10.28
C ALA A 13 0.90 10.36 9.88
N ALA A 14 0.41 9.13 10.07
CA ALA A 14 1.14 7.92 9.69
C ALA A 14 1.45 7.88 8.19
N VAL A 15 0.47 8.10 7.31
CA VAL A 15 0.73 8.03 5.86
C VAL A 15 1.75 9.08 5.39
N ARG A 16 1.79 10.24 6.06
CA ARG A 16 2.78 11.29 5.76
C ARG A 16 4.17 10.87 6.23
N ARG A 17 4.30 10.40 7.48
CA ARG A 17 5.56 9.87 8.03
C ARG A 17 6.11 8.73 7.17
N GLU A 18 5.30 7.73 6.87
CA GLU A 18 5.68 6.57 6.04
C GLU A 18 6.12 7.00 4.64
N LEU A 19 5.46 8.00 4.05
CA LEU A 19 5.88 8.51 2.74
C LEU A 19 7.23 9.21 2.78
N GLU A 20 7.50 10.01 3.82
CA GLU A 20 8.80 10.64 4.03
C GLU A 20 9.90 9.60 4.26
N GLU A 21 9.64 8.59 5.10
CA GLU A 21 10.59 7.53 5.44
C GLU A 21 10.91 6.59 4.28
N GLU A 22 9.91 6.24 3.46
CA GLU A 22 10.09 5.33 2.33
C GLU A 22 10.70 6.01 1.10
N LEU A 23 10.38 7.29 0.86
CA LEU A 23 10.88 8.03 -0.31
C LEU A 23 12.10 8.89 -0.02
N GLY A 24 12.46 9.07 1.25
CA GLY A 24 13.60 9.91 1.64
C GLY A 24 13.37 11.39 1.34
N ILE A 25 12.14 11.87 1.50
CA ILE A 25 11.74 13.25 1.21
C ILE A 25 11.24 13.97 2.46
N GLN A 26 11.12 15.29 2.35
CA GLN A 26 10.41 16.11 3.32
C GLN A 26 9.16 16.65 2.65
N LEU A 27 7.99 16.33 3.19
CA LEU A 27 6.72 16.82 2.68
C LEU A 27 6.47 18.24 3.18
N PRO A 28 5.86 19.11 2.36
CA PRO A 28 5.33 20.37 2.85
C PRO A 28 4.35 20.14 4.02
N PRO A 29 4.21 21.10 4.96
CA PRO A 29 3.23 20.99 6.04
C PRO A 29 1.83 20.69 5.52
N ASP A 30 1.04 19.96 6.31
CA ASP A 30 -0.32 19.59 5.92
C ASP A 30 -1.17 20.84 5.63
N GLY A 31 -1.92 20.80 4.52
CA GLY A 31 -2.69 21.94 4.03
C GLY A 31 -1.87 23.08 3.40
N GLN A 32 -0.53 22.99 3.40
CA GLN A 32 0.37 23.98 2.79
C GLN A 32 1.11 23.39 1.60
N GLY A 33 0.35 22.94 0.59
CA GLY A 33 0.90 22.35 -0.62
C GLY A 33 1.14 20.84 -0.54
N CYS A 34 0.82 20.18 0.58
CA CYS A 34 0.69 18.74 0.68
C CYS A 34 -0.72 18.38 1.17
N ARG A 35 -1.53 17.79 0.30
CA ARG A 35 -2.90 17.37 0.58
C ARG A 35 -3.07 15.89 0.27
N MET A 36 -3.15 15.10 1.33
CA MET A 36 -3.50 13.68 1.29
C MET A 36 -5.00 13.53 1.54
N ARG A 37 -5.69 12.86 0.63
CA ARG A 37 -7.13 12.66 0.70
C ARG A 37 -7.45 11.22 1.06
N LEU A 38 -8.24 10.99 2.11
CA LEU A 38 -8.77 9.65 2.40
C LEU A 38 -9.67 9.25 1.23
N MET A 39 -9.32 8.17 0.55
CA MET A 39 -10.09 7.64 -0.56
C MET A 39 -11.04 6.55 -0.07
N CYS A 40 -10.53 5.63 0.74
CA CYS A 40 -11.36 4.60 1.36
C CYS A 40 -10.65 3.89 2.51
N VAL A 41 -11.43 3.15 3.30
CA VAL A 41 -10.92 2.18 4.26
C VAL A 41 -11.28 0.77 3.78
N ARG A 42 -10.38 -0.19 4.03
CA ARG A 42 -10.60 -1.61 3.74
C ARG A 42 -10.13 -2.46 4.92
N GLN A 43 -10.79 -3.58 5.14
CA GLN A 43 -10.29 -4.62 6.05
C GLN A 43 -9.65 -5.75 5.23
N THR A 44 -8.48 -6.22 5.64
CA THR A 44 -7.81 -7.37 4.99
C THR A 44 -8.61 -8.66 5.20
N ARG A 45 -8.25 -9.70 4.46
CA ARG A 45 -8.67 -11.05 4.86
C ARG A 45 -7.91 -11.45 6.13
N PRO A 46 -8.53 -12.26 7.01
CA PRO A 46 -7.84 -12.76 8.18
C PRO A 46 -6.74 -13.72 7.77
N VAL A 47 -5.53 -13.52 8.30
CA VAL A 47 -4.39 -14.44 8.17
C VAL A 47 -3.92 -14.75 9.57
N ASN A 48 -3.87 -16.04 9.93
CA ASN A 48 -3.57 -16.48 11.31
C ASN A 48 -4.43 -15.76 12.37
N ALA A 49 -5.74 -15.65 12.10
CA ALA A 49 -6.72 -14.96 12.94
C ALA A 49 -6.51 -13.44 13.14
N VAL A 50 -5.59 -12.82 12.39
CA VAL A 50 -5.37 -11.37 12.41
C VAL A 50 -5.89 -10.74 11.13
N SER A 51 -6.66 -9.66 11.26
CA SER A 51 -7.18 -8.89 10.15
C SER A 51 -6.95 -7.41 10.40
N ASN A 52 -6.37 -6.71 9.44
CA ASN A 52 -5.99 -5.30 9.59
C ASN A 52 -7.00 -4.38 8.92
N ILE A 53 -7.23 -3.21 9.52
CA ILE A 53 -7.90 -2.09 8.88
C ILE A 53 -6.83 -1.22 8.20
N ILE A 54 -7.04 -0.92 6.92
CA ILE A 54 -6.10 -0.17 6.09
C ILE A 54 -6.81 1.07 5.55
N PHE A 55 -6.18 2.23 5.75
CA PHE A 55 -6.60 3.51 5.24
C PHE A 55 -5.84 3.81 3.95
N PHE A 56 -6.57 4.04 2.86
CA PHE A 56 -5.97 4.38 1.57
C PHE A 56 -6.11 5.86 1.31
N PHE A 57 -4.98 6.54 1.21
CA PHE A 57 -4.91 7.96 0.86
C PHE A 57 -4.40 8.13 -0.56
N VAL A 58 -4.82 9.23 -1.20
CA VAL A 58 -4.35 9.65 -2.52
C VAL A 58 -3.82 11.08 -2.45
N ALA A 59 -2.76 11.33 -3.22
CA ALA A 59 -2.23 12.67 -3.50
C ALA A 59 -2.45 12.97 -4.98
N LEU A 60 -3.19 14.04 -5.28
CA LEU A 60 -3.42 14.49 -6.65
C LEU A 60 -2.41 15.57 -7.01
N GLU A 61 -1.78 15.47 -8.18
CA GLU A 61 -0.75 16.41 -8.68
C GLU A 61 -1.20 17.87 -8.60
N GLU A 62 -2.43 18.16 -9.04
CA GLU A 62 -3.04 19.51 -9.02
C GLU A 62 -3.10 20.15 -7.62
N GLU A 63 -3.08 19.34 -6.56
CA GLU A 63 -3.14 19.79 -5.15
C GLU A 63 -1.81 19.61 -4.41
N ASN A 64 -0.82 19.01 -5.07
CA ASN A 64 0.45 18.60 -4.50
C ASN A 64 1.61 18.96 -5.44
N PRO A 65 1.98 20.24 -5.58
CA PRO A 65 3.05 20.67 -6.49
C PRO A 65 4.41 20.02 -6.22
N TRP A 66 4.63 19.52 -5.00
CA TRP A 66 5.84 18.75 -4.67
C TRP A 66 5.97 17.45 -5.48
N LEU A 67 4.87 16.91 -6.03
CA LEU A 67 4.90 15.74 -6.91
C LEU A 67 5.60 16.05 -8.24
N GLU A 68 5.40 17.24 -8.79
CA GLU A 68 6.08 17.69 -10.02
C GLU A 68 7.58 17.93 -9.75
N ALA A 69 7.90 18.47 -8.57
CA ALA A 69 9.28 18.69 -8.13
C ALA A 69 9.99 17.39 -7.66
N PHE A 70 9.28 16.26 -7.56
CA PHE A 70 9.83 15.03 -7.03
C PHE A 70 10.82 14.39 -8.02
N SER A 71 12.08 14.29 -7.61
CA SER A 71 13.15 13.68 -8.40
C SER A 71 13.28 12.19 -8.11
N PHE A 72 12.83 11.36 -9.06
CA PHE A 72 13.06 9.91 -9.01
C PHE A 72 14.53 9.55 -9.00
N ALA A 73 15.37 10.33 -9.69
CA ALA A 73 16.80 10.09 -9.74
C ALA A 73 17.42 10.22 -8.34
N ASP A 74 17.07 11.28 -7.61
CA ASP A 74 17.58 11.52 -6.27
C ASP A 74 17.04 10.49 -5.27
N CYS A 75 15.73 10.19 -5.32
CA CYS A 75 15.11 9.16 -4.49
C CYS A 75 15.76 7.78 -4.73
N ASN A 76 15.91 7.36 -5.98
CA ASN A 76 16.53 6.08 -6.32
C ASN A 76 18.04 6.05 -6.01
N GLY A 77 18.73 7.18 -6.10
CA GLY A 77 20.12 7.35 -5.67
C GLY A 77 20.28 7.15 -4.16
N TRP A 78 19.42 7.79 -3.36
CA TRP A 78 19.36 7.59 -1.92
C TRP A 78 19.01 6.15 -1.53
N LEU A 79 18.03 5.53 -2.19
CA LEU A 79 17.69 4.11 -1.98
C LEU A 79 18.87 3.17 -2.34
N ALA A 80 19.62 3.49 -3.39
CA ALA A 80 20.81 2.73 -3.78
C ALA A 80 21.92 2.81 -2.72
N GLU A 81 22.12 4.00 -2.14
CA GLU A 81 23.07 4.22 -1.07
C GLU A 81 22.66 3.48 0.23
N ARG A 82 21.37 3.53 0.61
CA ARG A 82 20.85 2.72 1.73
C ARG A 82 21.09 1.23 1.51
N ARG A 83 20.81 0.71 0.31
CA ARG A 83 21.10 -0.69 -0.04
C ARG A 83 22.59 -1.02 0.05
N ARG A 84 23.48 -0.12 -0.35
CA ARG A 84 24.94 -0.31 -0.25
C ARG A 84 25.36 -0.42 1.20
N LYS A 85 24.97 0.54 2.03
CA LYS A 85 25.26 0.57 3.47
C LYS A 85 24.71 -0.66 4.19
N HIS A 86 23.48 -1.08 3.88
CA HIS A 86 22.88 -2.30 4.41
C HIS A 86 23.76 -3.54 4.12
N ARG A 87 24.19 -3.71 2.86
CA ARG A 87 25.05 -4.84 2.47
C ARG A 87 26.38 -4.83 3.21
N GLU A 88 26.99 -3.67 3.41
CA GLU A 88 28.24 -3.53 4.15
C GLU A 88 28.08 -3.92 5.63
N LEU A 89 27.03 -3.43 6.29
CA LEU A 89 26.74 -3.75 7.68
C LEU A 89 26.40 -5.24 7.89
N VAL A 90 25.69 -5.85 6.93
CA VAL A 90 25.39 -7.28 6.98
C VAL A 90 26.66 -8.11 6.78
N ALA A 91 27.52 -7.72 5.83
CA ALA A 91 28.78 -8.42 5.56
C ALA A 91 29.78 -8.31 6.73
N SER A 92 29.82 -7.17 7.42
CA SER A 92 30.67 -6.99 8.62
C SER A 92 30.10 -7.66 9.88
N GLY A 93 28.82 -8.04 9.86
CA GLY A 93 28.10 -8.57 11.02
C GLY A 93 27.65 -7.50 12.02
N GLU A 94 27.98 -6.23 11.81
CA GLU A 94 27.58 -5.11 12.66
C GLU A 94 26.07 -4.88 12.64
N PHE A 95 25.42 -5.14 11.50
CA PHE A 95 23.97 -5.01 11.35
C PHE A 95 23.20 -5.70 12.48
N TRP A 96 23.65 -6.90 12.86
CA TRP A 96 22.96 -7.72 13.86
C TRP A 96 23.03 -7.15 15.27
N ARG A 97 23.98 -6.23 15.52
CA ARG A 97 24.17 -5.54 16.80
C ARG A 97 23.41 -4.22 16.90
N LEU A 98 22.88 -3.72 15.78
CA LEU A 98 22.09 -2.49 15.75
C LEU A 98 20.76 -2.69 16.50
N SER A 99 20.28 -1.62 17.14
CA SER A 99 18.91 -1.56 17.64
C SER A 99 17.91 -1.65 16.48
N GLN A 100 16.66 -1.97 16.78
CA GLN A 100 15.61 -2.07 15.76
C GLN A 100 15.47 -0.76 14.95
N ALA A 101 15.36 0.38 15.65
CA ALA A 101 15.32 1.70 15.02
C ALA A 101 16.54 1.97 14.11
N ALA A 102 17.75 1.59 14.56
CA ALA A 102 18.94 1.76 13.73
C ALA A 102 18.98 0.82 12.52
N LYS A 103 18.39 -0.38 12.61
CA LYS A 103 18.22 -1.29 11.47
C LYS A 103 17.25 -0.72 10.45
N GLU A 104 16.13 -0.17 10.88
CA GLU A 104 15.12 0.44 10.00
C GLU A 104 15.73 1.58 9.17
N GLN A 105 16.58 2.42 9.77
CA GLN A 105 17.27 3.50 9.05
C GLN A 105 18.19 3.01 7.91
N VAL A 106 18.72 1.79 7.99
CA VAL A 106 19.64 1.25 6.97
C VAL A 106 19.01 0.17 6.11
N SER A 107 17.86 -0.39 6.47
CA SER A 107 17.20 -1.48 5.74
C SER A 107 16.21 -0.88 4.74
N PRO A 108 16.50 -0.91 3.43
CA PRO A 108 15.59 -0.38 2.43
C PRO A 108 14.46 -1.37 2.17
N GLU A 109 13.22 -0.97 2.40
CA GLU A 109 12.03 -1.76 2.06
C GLU A 109 11.74 -1.75 0.56
N GLN A 110 12.07 -0.63 -0.08
CA GLN A 110 11.88 -0.42 -1.50
C GLN A 110 13.20 -0.54 -2.27
N ARG A 111 13.12 -1.10 -3.48
CA ARG A 111 14.26 -1.08 -4.41
C ARG A 111 14.26 0.16 -5.30
N GLU A 112 13.12 0.50 -5.85
CA GLU A 112 13.02 1.49 -6.91
C GLU A 112 11.65 2.15 -6.86
N VAL A 113 11.62 3.44 -7.15
CA VAL A 113 10.44 4.28 -7.22
C VAL A 113 10.37 4.87 -8.63
N GLN A 114 9.18 4.81 -9.22
CA GLN A 114 8.89 5.40 -10.54
C GLN A 114 7.40 5.69 -10.66
N TRP A 115 7.04 6.59 -11.57
CA TRP A 115 5.66 6.69 -12.02
C TRP A 115 5.29 5.48 -12.87
N LEU A 116 4.08 4.96 -12.65
CA LEU A 116 3.50 3.90 -13.47
C LEU A 116 2.13 4.34 -13.95
N PRO A 117 1.77 4.11 -15.23
CA PRO A 117 0.39 4.21 -15.66
C PRO A 117 -0.49 3.28 -14.82
N LEU A 118 -1.66 3.76 -14.40
CA LEU A 118 -2.54 3.01 -13.49
C LEU A 118 -2.88 1.61 -14.00
N HIS A 119 -3.21 1.48 -15.29
CA HIS A 119 -3.49 0.18 -15.91
C HIS A 119 -2.30 -0.81 -15.85
N VAL A 120 -1.05 -0.30 -15.87
CA VAL A 120 0.15 -1.13 -15.68
C VAL A 120 0.25 -1.60 -14.23
N ALA A 121 -0.02 -0.71 -13.26
CA ALA A 121 -0.04 -1.06 -11.85
C ALA A 121 -1.13 -2.11 -11.55
N VAL A 122 -2.33 -1.95 -12.10
CA VAL A 122 -3.41 -2.95 -12.06
C VAL A 122 -2.92 -4.27 -12.67
N ALA A 123 -2.37 -4.27 -13.89
CA ALA A 123 -1.85 -5.49 -14.49
C ALA A 123 -0.76 -6.16 -13.64
N HIS A 124 0.13 -5.39 -13.00
CA HIS A 124 1.15 -5.91 -12.10
C HIS A 124 0.57 -6.56 -10.85
N ALA A 125 -0.46 -5.97 -10.24
CA ALA A 125 -1.14 -6.58 -9.10
C ALA A 125 -1.93 -7.84 -9.54
N TYR A 126 -2.54 -7.83 -10.74
CA TYR A 126 -3.41 -8.90 -11.21
C TYR A 126 -2.62 -10.15 -11.53
N ASN A 127 -1.52 -9.97 -12.26
CA ASN A 127 -0.60 -11.03 -12.64
C ASN A 127 0.12 -11.68 -11.44
N ALA A 128 -0.02 -11.14 -10.23
CA ALA A 128 0.48 -11.82 -9.04
C ALA A 128 -0.48 -12.89 -8.51
N MET A 129 -1.77 -12.77 -8.82
CA MET A 129 -2.81 -13.71 -8.40
C MET A 129 -2.94 -14.90 -9.37
N THR A 130 -2.26 -14.87 -10.51
CA THR A 130 -2.27 -15.96 -11.49
C THR A 130 -1.47 -17.17 -11.01
N VAL A 131 -1.69 -18.33 -11.63
CA VAL A 131 -0.90 -19.54 -11.35
C VAL A 131 0.56 -19.35 -11.81
N ASP A 132 0.74 -18.72 -12.97
CA ASP A 132 2.06 -18.48 -13.55
C ASP A 132 2.77 -17.32 -12.90
N PHE A 133 4.07 -17.51 -12.62
CA PHE A 133 4.94 -16.45 -12.13
C PHE A 133 5.19 -15.41 -13.23
N ARG A 134 4.76 -14.17 -12.99
CA ARG A 134 5.01 -13.03 -13.85
C ARG A 134 5.76 -11.96 -13.08
N PRO A 135 7.09 -11.83 -13.24
CA PRO A 135 7.86 -10.78 -12.59
C PRO A 135 7.54 -9.43 -13.22
N VAL A 136 7.53 -8.36 -12.42
CA VAL A 136 7.28 -6.99 -12.89
C VAL A 136 8.51 -6.37 -13.55
N ASN A 137 9.72 -6.89 -13.27
CA ASN A 137 10.97 -6.46 -13.88
C ASN A 137 12.05 -7.57 -13.83
N ALA A 138 13.23 -7.30 -14.40
CA ALA A 138 14.35 -8.24 -14.41
C ALA A 138 14.87 -8.58 -13.01
N PHE A 139 15.01 -7.58 -12.14
CA PHE A 139 15.45 -7.78 -10.77
C PHE A 139 14.57 -8.77 -10.00
N GLN A 140 13.24 -8.59 -10.05
CA GLN A 140 12.33 -9.49 -9.34
C GLN A 140 12.42 -10.92 -9.87
N ARG A 141 12.62 -11.09 -11.18
CA ARG A 141 12.85 -12.41 -11.80
C ARG A 141 14.08 -13.09 -11.19
N GLU A 142 15.19 -12.36 -11.11
CA GLU A 142 16.47 -12.85 -10.59
C GLU A 142 16.39 -13.20 -9.10
N GLU A 143 15.82 -12.32 -8.28
CA GLU A 143 15.73 -12.56 -6.83
C GLU A 143 14.78 -13.70 -6.48
N PHE A 144 13.66 -13.83 -7.20
CA PHE A 144 12.74 -14.93 -7.00
C PHE A 144 13.40 -16.26 -7.38
N ALA A 145 14.14 -16.29 -8.50
CA ALA A 145 14.92 -17.46 -8.89
C ALA A 145 15.98 -17.81 -7.83
N ARG A 146 16.75 -16.82 -7.36
CA ARG A 146 17.78 -16.99 -6.32
C ARG A 146 17.21 -17.55 -5.02
N LEU A 147 16.01 -17.11 -4.62
CA LEU A 147 15.34 -17.52 -3.38
C LEU A 147 14.43 -18.75 -3.54
N GLY A 148 14.33 -19.33 -4.74
CA GLY A 148 13.44 -20.45 -5.03
C GLY A 148 11.95 -20.11 -4.86
N ARG A 149 11.57 -18.83 -4.98
CA ARG A 149 10.18 -18.36 -4.86
C ARG A 149 9.50 -18.40 -6.22
N LYS A 150 8.28 -18.95 -6.28
CA LYS A 150 7.53 -19.15 -7.52
C LYS A 150 6.30 -18.25 -7.66
N ARG A 151 5.94 -17.48 -6.64
CA ARG A 151 4.71 -16.68 -6.62
C ARG A 151 4.92 -15.39 -5.85
N ARG A 152 4.35 -14.31 -6.37
CA ARG A 152 4.21 -13.03 -5.68
C ARG A 152 2.96 -13.09 -4.82
N ASP A 153 2.95 -12.33 -3.75
CA ASP A 153 1.80 -12.19 -2.87
C ASP A 153 1.60 -10.70 -2.51
N PRO A 154 1.24 -9.84 -3.48
CA PRO A 154 0.79 -8.51 -3.14
C PRO A 154 -0.53 -8.64 -2.38
N MET A 155 -0.75 -7.75 -1.41
CA MET A 155 -2.01 -7.76 -0.70
C MET A 155 -3.16 -7.60 -1.69
N PHE A 156 -4.14 -8.51 -1.64
CA PHE A 156 -5.36 -8.45 -2.46
C PHE A 156 -6.03 -7.07 -2.38
N VAL A 157 -5.95 -6.41 -1.22
CA VAL A 157 -6.50 -5.08 -0.99
C VAL A 157 -5.83 -4.02 -1.88
N THR A 158 -4.53 -4.15 -2.18
CA THR A 158 -3.85 -3.24 -3.11
C THR A 158 -4.46 -3.33 -4.51
N MET A 159 -4.78 -4.54 -4.98
CA MET A 159 -5.49 -4.71 -6.24
C MET A 159 -6.87 -4.04 -6.19
N ASP A 160 -7.67 -4.38 -5.18
CA ASP A 160 -9.03 -3.85 -5.00
C ASP A 160 -9.07 -2.31 -5.05
N VAL A 161 -8.06 -1.68 -4.43
CA VAL A 161 -7.89 -0.24 -4.43
C VAL A 161 -7.45 0.32 -5.78
N LEU A 162 -6.53 -0.35 -6.49
CA LEU A 162 -6.13 0.10 -7.82
C LEU A 162 -7.27 0.00 -8.84
N LEU A 163 -8.11 -1.03 -8.76
CA LEU A 163 -9.33 -1.13 -9.57
C LEU A 163 -10.33 -0.03 -9.20
N THR A 164 -10.52 0.23 -7.90
CA THR A 164 -11.36 1.34 -7.43
C THR A 164 -10.86 2.68 -7.99
N LEU A 165 -9.54 2.89 -8.04
CA LEU A 165 -8.94 4.08 -8.64
C LEU A 165 -9.19 4.18 -10.14
N GLU A 166 -9.12 3.05 -10.86
CA GLU A 166 -9.33 2.97 -12.30
C GLU A 166 -10.77 3.27 -12.71
N ASP A 167 -11.74 3.01 -11.82
CA ASP A 167 -13.16 3.30 -12.05
C ASP A 167 -13.48 4.80 -12.08
N PHE A 168 -12.62 5.67 -11.55
CA PHE A 168 -12.84 7.11 -11.60
C PHE A 168 -12.52 7.69 -12.99
N GLN A 169 -13.51 8.34 -13.59
CA GLN A 169 -13.40 8.91 -14.93
C GLN A 169 -12.47 10.14 -15.01
N SER A 170 -12.18 10.79 -13.87
CA SER A 170 -11.31 11.96 -13.82
C SER A 170 -10.75 12.22 -12.41
N PRO A 171 -9.64 12.97 -12.28
CA PRO A 171 -9.16 13.44 -10.97
C PRO A 171 -10.19 14.25 -10.18
N ALA A 172 -11.08 14.99 -10.86
CA ALA A 172 -12.15 15.75 -10.20
C ALA A 172 -13.20 14.84 -9.55
N ALA A 173 -13.59 13.75 -10.22
CA ALA A 173 -14.52 12.77 -9.67
C ALA A 173 -13.92 12.04 -8.44
N LEU A 174 -12.63 11.69 -8.51
CA LEU A 174 -11.90 11.13 -7.38
C LEU A 174 -11.82 12.12 -6.20
N ARG A 175 -11.56 13.40 -6.49
CA ARG A 175 -11.56 14.47 -5.48
C ARG A 175 -12.91 14.57 -4.78
N GLU A 176 -14.00 14.63 -5.54
CA GLU A 176 -15.37 14.71 -5.00
C GLU A 176 -15.69 13.50 -4.12
N HIS A 177 -15.33 12.28 -4.56
CA HIS A 177 -15.47 11.07 -3.76
C HIS A 177 -14.71 11.16 -2.44
N CYS A 178 -13.44 11.54 -2.47
CA CYS A 178 -12.66 11.76 -1.25
C CYS A 178 -13.27 12.82 -0.32
N GLU A 179 -13.96 13.82 -0.88
CA GLU A 179 -14.66 14.82 -0.09
C GLU A 179 -15.96 14.31 0.54
N ALA A 180 -16.57 13.26 0.01
CA ALA A 180 -17.64 12.53 0.67
C ALA A 180 -17.10 11.61 1.79
N VAL A 181 -15.88 11.08 1.62
CA VAL A 181 -15.18 10.16 2.53
C VAL A 181 -14.28 10.94 3.51
N ARG A 182 -14.85 11.91 4.26
CA ARG A 182 -14.09 12.73 5.22
C ARG A 182 -14.02 12.13 6.62
N ASP A 183 -15.01 11.34 7.00
CA ASP A 183 -15.11 10.76 8.34
C ASP A 183 -14.46 9.38 8.36
N ALA A 184 -13.19 9.35 8.77
CA ALA A 184 -12.42 8.10 8.86
C ALA A 184 -13.06 7.08 9.81
N GLU A 185 -13.72 7.50 10.89
CA GLU A 185 -14.36 6.59 11.83
C GLU A 185 -15.59 5.94 11.20
N ALA A 186 -16.43 6.73 10.53
CA ALA A 186 -17.56 6.20 9.78
C ALA A 186 -17.09 5.22 8.69
N GLU A 187 -15.98 5.51 7.99
CA GLU A 187 -15.41 4.57 7.02
C GLU A 187 -14.95 3.26 7.64
N VAL A 188 -14.30 3.31 8.81
CA VAL A 188 -13.89 2.10 9.54
C VAL A 188 -15.11 1.26 9.88
N GLN A 189 -16.16 1.88 10.43
CA GLN A 189 -17.40 1.18 10.79
C GLN A 189 -18.06 0.50 9.57
N ARG A 190 -18.01 1.14 8.39
CA ARG A 190 -18.51 0.54 7.13
C ARG A 190 -17.61 -0.58 6.61
N ALA A 191 -16.30 -0.42 6.75
CA ALA A 191 -15.32 -1.34 6.21
C ALA A 191 -15.09 -2.57 7.09
N GLN A 192 -15.33 -2.48 8.41
CA GLN A 192 -15.07 -3.52 9.39
C GLN A 192 -16.20 -4.55 9.45
N TRP A 193 -15.82 -5.82 9.34
CA TRP A 193 -16.73 -6.98 9.38
C TRP A 193 -16.16 -8.14 10.19
N ILE A 194 -14.86 -8.10 10.52
CA ILE A 194 -14.21 -8.90 11.56
C ILE A 194 -13.90 -7.99 12.75
N PHE A 195 -14.21 -8.48 13.95
CA PHE A 195 -14.03 -7.81 15.22
C PHE A 195 -13.15 -8.64 16.15
N ASP A 196 -12.45 -7.96 17.04
CA ASP A 196 -11.64 -8.61 18.06
C ASP A 196 -12.51 -9.48 18.96
N GLY A 197 -12.01 -10.68 19.28
CA GLY A 197 -12.72 -11.66 20.10
C GLY A 197 -13.66 -12.59 19.33
N MET A 198 -13.83 -12.41 18.01
CA MET A 198 -14.55 -13.39 17.19
C MET A 198 -13.84 -14.74 17.19
N SER A 199 -14.61 -15.81 17.35
CA SER A 199 -14.16 -17.19 17.17
C SER A 199 -13.87 -17.52 15.70
N VAL A 200 -13.11 -18.59 15.46
CA VAL A 200 -12.83 -19.09 14.10
C VAL A 200 -14.12 -19.36 13.32
N GLY A 201 -15.15 -19.91 13.99
CA GLY A 201 -16.45 -20.17 13.37
C GLY A 201 -17.17 -18.89 12.93
N GLU A 202 -17.14 -17.84 13.76
CA GLU A 202 -17.75 -16.55 13.43
C GLU A 202 -17.01 -15.84 12.29
N VAL A 203 -15.67 -15.92 12.28
CA VAL A 203 -14.84 -15.38 11.18
C VAL A 203 -15.17 -16.09 9.86
N ASN A 204 -15.27 -17.43 9.86
CA ASN A 204 -15.64 -18.21 8.68
C ASN A 204 -17.05 -17.84 8.20
N ALA A 205 -18.04 -17.75 9.09
CA ALA A 205 -19.39 -17.33 8.74
C ALA A 205 -19.44 -15.91 8.17
N ALA A 206 -18.63 -14.99 8.70
CA ALA A 206 -18.52 -13.62 8.18
C ALA A 206 -17.89 -13.58 6.77
N MET A 207 -16.88 -14.43 6.52
CA MET A 207 -16.28 -14.63 5.20
C MET A 207 -17.31 -15.15 4.19
N GLU A 208 -18.03 -16.22 4.52
CA GLU A 208 -19.06 -16.80 3.64
C GLU A 208 -20.15 -15.78 3.28
N ARG A 209 -20.64 -15.01 4.26
CA ARG A 209 -21.61 -13.93 4.00
C ARG A 209 -21.08 -12.91 3.01
N ARG A 210 -19.81 -12.55 3.10
CA ARG A 210 -19.17 -11.54 2.24
C ARG A 210 -18.88 -12.07 0.84
N GLU A 211 -18.49 -13.33 0.71
CA GLU A 211 -18.31 -13.99 -0.59
C GLU A 211 -19.63 -14.14 -1.32
N ASN A 212 -20.68 -14.57 -0.62
CA ASN A 212 -22.03 -14.62 -1.16
C ASN A 212 -22.52 -13.22 -1.57
N PHE A 213 -22.32 -12.20 -0.72
CA PHE A 213 -22.68 -10.83 -1.08
C PHE A 213 -21.98 -10.37 -2.36
N ARG A 214 -20.69 -10.67 -2.56
CA ARG A 214 -19.96 -10.36 -3.81
C ARG A 214 -20.50 -11.11 -5.03
N GLN A 215 -20.94 -12.36 -4.87
CA GLN A 215 -21.60 -13.11 -5.96
C GLN A 215 -22.95 -12.50 -6.36
N TYR A 216 -23.72 -11.93 -5.42
CA TYR A 216 -25.05 -11.35 -5.69
C TYR A 216 -25.05 -9.84 -5.97
N SER A 217 -23.99 -9.12 -5.57
CA SER A 217 -23.76 -7.71 -5.89
C SER A 217 -22.91 -7.51 -7.14
N ALA A 218 -22.64 -8.58 -7.90
CA ALA A 218 -22.15 -8.48 -9.27
C ALA A 218 -23.05 -7.50 -10.03
N TRP A 219 -22.48 -6.33 -10.27
CA TRP A 219 -23.12 -5.17 -10.82
C TRP A 219 -23.88 -5.52 -12.12
N PRO A 220 -25.12 -5.05 -12.32
CA PRO A 220 -25.88 -5.33 -13.55
C PRO A 220 -25.23 -4.81 -14.85
N GLY A 221 -24.12 -4.06 -14.74
CA GLY A 221 -23.34 -3.54 -15.86
C GLY A 221 -22.11 -4.35 -16.26
N ALA A 222 -21.70 -5.37 -15.49
CA ALA A 222 -20.56 -6.21 -15.84
C ALA A 222 -20.98 -7.30 -16.84
N LYS A 223 -21.19 -6.91 -18.10
CA LYS A 223 -21.15 -7.88 -19.20
C LYS A 223 -19.67 -8.15 -19.51
N LEU A 224 -19.21 -9.35 -19.17
CA LEU A 224 -18.01 -9.95 -19.75
C LEU A 224 -18.18 -10.14 -21.26
#